data_AF-A0A0H3HFD5-F1
#
_entry.id   AF-A0A0H3HFD5-F1
#
_cell.length_a   1.000
_cell.length_b   1.000
_cell.length_c   1.000
_cell.angle_alpha   90.00
_cell.angle_beta   90.00
_cell.angle_gamma   90.00
#
_symmetry.space_group_name_H-M   'P 1'
#
loop_
_entity.id
_entity.type
_entity.pdbx_description
1 polymer ?
#
loop_
_entity_poly.entity_id
_entity_poly.type
_entity_poly.pdbx_seq_one_letter_code
_entity_poly.pdbx_strand_id
1 'polypeptide(L)'
;MWSAISDLGDAALTLPLSAACCAWLLRASPERRYAVSWLALLAAGMLVVGLTKILYAGCGVQIRAIGFRVVSGHTMLASAVWPMALLLGLQWLRSNAALAAGLALAALIGTARVFDEAHTVSEVVAGWALGTLVTVSFVRWQRAPAMPARLWPYASASLLAVMAIAYGRHAPIQAAIERYSPFLCRSFPW
;
A
#
# COMPACT_ATOMS: atom_id res chain seq x y z
N MET A 1 3.44 -11.76 -17.57
CA MET A 1 2.02 -11.57 -17.16
C MET A 1 1.93 -11.26 -15.67
N TRP A 2 2.65 -12.01 -14.81
CA TRP A 2 2.73 -11.72 -13.37
C TRP A 2 3.43 -10.39 -13.03
N SER A 3 4.52 -10.06 -13.73
CA SER A 3 5.20 -8.76 -13.61
C SER A 3 4.26 -7.55 -13.78
N ALA A 4 3.45 -7.54 -14.84
CA ALA A 4 2.45 -6.50 -15.09
C ALA A 4 1.45 -6.33 -13.93
N ILE A 5 1.04 -7.43 -13.31
CA ILE A 5 0.16 -7.39 -12.13
C ILE A 5 0.93 -6.91 -10.90
N SER A 6 2.17 -7.35 -10.70
CA SER A 6 3.06 -6.89 -9.62
C SER A 6 3.28 -5.38 -9.68
N ASP A 7 3.39 -4.79 -10.87
CA ASP A 7 3.61 -3.35 -11.08
C ASP A 7 2.45 -2.49 -10.52
N LEU A 8 1.25 -3.06 -10.42
CA LEU A 8 0.11 -2.40 -9.76
C LEU A 8 0.34 -2.20 -8.26
N GLY A 9 1.27 -2.94 -7.66
CA GLY A 9 1.70 -2.80 -6.27
C GLY A 9 2.99 -2.01 -6.09
N ASP A 10 3.64 -1.54 -7.16
CA ASP A 10 4.92 -0.83 -7.05
C ASP A 10 4.72 0.49 -6.29
N ALA A 11 5.71 0.85 -5.48
CA ALA A 11 5.70 2.13 -4.76
C ALA A 11 5.69 3.33 -5.73
N ALA A 12 6.25 3.19 -6.93
CA ALA A 12 6.21 4.23 -7.96
C ALA A 12 4.80 4.54 -8.45
N LEU A 13 3.87 3.57 -8.40
CA LEU A 13 2.45 3.78 -8.70
C LEU A 13 1.65 4.11 -7.44
N THR A 14 1.80 3.30 -6.39
CA THR A 14 0.97 3.38 -5.19
C THR A 14 1.22 4.64 -4.37
N LEU A 15 2.44 5.21 -4.37
CA LEU A 15 2.73 6.47 -3.67
C LEU A 15 2.06 7.68 -4.35
N PRO A 16 2.21 7.92 -5.67
CA PRO A 16 1.42 8.96 -6.34
C PRO A 16 -0.08 8.75 -6.22
N LEU A 17 -0.55 7.50 -6.32
CA LEU A 17 -1.96 7.17 -6.15
C LEU A 17 -2.45 7.49 -4.73
N SER A 18 -1.62 7.25 -3.72
CA SER A 18 -1.93 7.62 -2.34
C SER A 18 -1.99 9.14 -2.14
N ALA A 19 -1.10 9.90 -2.78
CA ALA A 19 -1.13 11.36 -2.75
C ALA A 19 -2.41 11.91 -3.40
N ALA A 20 -2.83 11.33 -4.53
CA ALA A 20 -4.10 11.67 -5.17
C ALA A 20 -5.30 11.34 -4.26
N CYS A 21 -5.32 10.16 -3.63
CA CYS A 21 -6.36 9.79 -2.66
C CYS A 21 -6.42 10.78 -1.49
N CYS A 22 -5.27 11.16 -0.93
CA CYS A 22 -5.19 12.14 0.15
C CYS A 22 -5.76 13.51 -0.28
N ALA A 23 -5.39 14.00 -1.47
CA ALA A 23 -5.91 15.25 -2.01
C ALA A 23 -7.44 15.21 -2.17
N TRP A 24 -7.99 14.07 -2.60
CA TRP A 24 -9.44 13.89 -2.70
C TRP A 24 -10.12 13.77 -1.35
N LEU A 25 -9.53 13.10 -0.35
CA LEU A 25 -10.05 13.08 1.01
C LEU A 25 -10.15 14.51 1.59
N LEU A 26 -9.13 15.34 1.37
CA LEU A 26 -9.12 16.74 1.77
C LEU A 26 -10.16 17.60 1.05
N ARG A 27 -10.51 17.26 -0.20
CA ARG A 27 -11.54 17.98 -0.96
C ARG A 27 -12.96 17.48 -0.71
N ALA A 28 -13.12 16.21 -0.37
CA ALA A 28 -14.40 15.57 -0.13
C ALA A 28 -14.97 15.92 1.24
N SER A 29 -14.10 16.07 2.23
CA SER A 29 -14.47 16.29 3.62
C SER A 29 -13.95 17.65 4.11
N PRO A 30 -14.78 18.48 4.76
CA PRO A 30 -14.32 19.74 5.37
C PRO A 30 -13.28 19.50 6.48
N GLU A 31 -13.36 18.35 7.13
CA GLU A 31 -12.49 18.01 8.25
C GLU A 31 -11.19 17.37 7.75
N ARG A 32 -10.07 18.05 7.96
CA ARG A 32 -8.74 17.54 7.55
C ARG A 32 -8.34 16.23 8.27
N ARG A 33 -9.03 15.89 9.37
CA ARG A 33 -8.76 14.68 10.17
C ARG A 33 -8.84 13.40 9.34
N TYR A 34 -9.71 13.30 8.33
CA TYR A 34 -9.81 12.10 7.51
C TYR A 34 -8.51 11.82 6.76
N ALA A 35 -8.00 12.81 6.04
CA ALA A 35 -6.76 12.68 5.29
C ALA A 35 -5.56 12.42 6.22
N VAL A 36 -5.48 13.14 7.34
CA VAL A 36 -4.40 12.98 8.33
C VAL A 36 -4.44 11.60 8.97
N SER A 37 -5.61 11.10 9.41
CA SER A 37 -5.74 9.76 10.00
C SER A 37 -5.35 8.67 9.02
N TRP A 38 -5.78 8.78 7.75
CA TRP A 38 -5.42 7.79 6.74
C TRP A 38 -3.93 7.80 6.43
N LEU A 39 -3.33 8.99 6.25
CA LEU A 39 -1.88 9.13 6.05
C LEU A 39 -1.09 8.62 7.24
N ALA A 40 -1.54 8.87 8.47
CA ALA A 40 -0.87 8.38 9.68
C ALA A 40 -0.89 6.85 9.75
N LEU A 41 -2.03 6.22 9.43
CA LEU A 41 -2.13 4.76 9.37
C LEU A 41 -1.25 4.18 8.25
N LEU A 42 -1.26 4.80 7.07
CA LEU A 42 -0.41 4.39 5.94
C LEU A 42 1.08 4.50 6.30
N ALA A 43 1.50 5.63 6.89
CA ALA A 43 2.86 5.86 7.33
C ALA A 43 3.29 4.87 8.42
N ALA A 44 2.42 4.57 9.39
CA ALA A 44 2.69 3.55 10.41
C ALA A 44 2.92 2.16 9.78
N GLY A 45 2.09 1.77 8.83
CA GLY A 45 2.26 0.51 8.12
C GLY A 45 3.53 0.48 7.24
N MET A 46 3.86 1.57 6.55
CA MET A 46 5.12 1.71 5.80
C MET A 46 6.33 1.64 6.72
N LEU A 47 6.24 2.22 7.93
CA LEU A 47 7.29 2.14 8.94
C LEU A 47 7.51 0.69 9.38
N VAL A 48 6.45 -0.08 9.65
CA VAL A 48 6.57 -1.51 9.97
C VAL A 48 7.27 -2.27 8.84
N VAL A 49 6.88 -2.04 7.58
CA VAL A 49 7.55 -2.63 6.41
C VAL A 49 9.03 -2.26 6.38
N GLY A 50 9.35 -0.98 6.52
CA GLY A 50 10.74 -0.48 6.52
C GLY A 50 11.57 -1.10 7.64
N LEU A 51 11.04 -1.15 8.86
CA LEU A 51 11.70 -1.75 10.02
C LEU A 51 11.98 -3.23 9.80
N THR A 52 11.02 -4.02 9.30
CA THR A 52 11.27 -5.44 9.03
C THR A 52 12.35 -5.65 7.97
N LYS A 53 12.41 -4.80 6.93
CA LYS A 53 13.48 -4.83 5.93
C LYS A 53 14.84 -4.46 6.52
N ILE A 54 14.91 -3.44 7.38
CA ILE A 54 16.15 -3.04 8.05
C ILE A 54 16.62 -4.15 9.00
N LEU A 55 15.73 -4.75 9.78
CA LEU A 55 16.06 -5.83 10.70
C LEU A 55 16.57 -7.08 9.97
N TYR A 56 15.99 -7.42 8.82
CA TYR A 56 16.50 -8.51 8.01
C TYR A 56 17.84 -8.17 7.34
N ALA A 57 17.92 -7.03 6.62
CA ALA A 57 19.11 -6.68 5.84
C ALA A 57 20.32 -6.30 6.70
N GLY A 58 20.10 -5.61 7.81
CA GLY A 58 21.17 -5.17 8.71
C GLY A 58 21.50 -6.17 9.83
N CYS A 59 20.48 -6.84 10.38
CA CYS A 59 20.62 -7.65 11.59
C CYS A 59 20.32 -9.16 11.36
N GLY A 60 19.94 -9.58 10.15
CA GLY A 60 19.70 -10.98 9.79
C GLY A 60 18.45 -11.62 10.41
N VAL A 61 17.57 -10.82 11.02
CA VAL A 61 16.36 -11.31 11.72
C VAL A 61 15.39 -11.91 10.71
N GLN A 62 15.06 -13.19 10.88
CA GLN A 62 14.09 -13.90 10.05
C GLN A 62 13.45 -15.04 10.83
N ILE A 63 12.24 -15.43 10.43
CA ILE A 63 11.52 -16.57 10.98
C ILE A 63 11.56 -17.69 9.94
N ARG A 64 12.59 -18.53 10.02
CA ARG A 64 12.84 -19.61 9.05
C ARG A 64 11.70 -20.64 8.97
N ALA A 65 11.03 -20.91 10.10
CA ALA A 65 9.94 -21.89 10.19
C ALA A 65 8.79 -21.61 9.21
N ILE A 66 8.55 -20.34 8.87
CA ILE A 66 7.52 -19.91 7.92
C ILE A 66 8.10 -19.20 6.70
N GLY A 67 9.42 -19.22 6.51
CA GLY A 67 10.10 -18.52 5.42
C GLY A 67 9.88 -17.00 5.42
N PHE A 68 9.66 -16.40 6.59
CA PHE A 68 9.38 -14.96 6.70
C PHE A 68 10.67 -14.19 6.95
N ARG A 69 11.06 -13.31 6.02
CA ARG A 69 12.21 -12.43 6.19
C ARG A 69 11.75 -11.00 6.39
N VAL A 70 10.85 -10.52 5.54
CA VAL A 70 10.38 -9.14 5.52
C VAL A 70 8.90 -9.05 5.22
N VAL A 71 8.23 -7.98 5.65
CA VAL A 71 6.86 -7.71 5.17
C VAL A 71 6.91 -7.24 3.71
N SER A 72 6.06 -7.79 2.84
CA SER A 72 5.99 -7.32 1.45
C SER A 72 5.41 -5.91 1.36
N GLY A 73 6.25 -4.95 0.99
CA GLY A 73 5.83 -3.56 0.80
C GLY A 73 4.85 -3.37 -0.36
N HIS A 74 4.99 -4.15 -1.44
CA HIS A 74 4.07 -4.08 -2.59
C HIS A 74 2.67 -4.49 -2.18
N THR A 75 2.56 -5.62 -1.49
CA THR A 75 1.27 -6.14 -1.03
C THR A 75 0.66 -5.24 0.05
N MET A 76 1.48 -4.70 0.96
CA MET A 76 1.02 -3.76 1.99
C MET A 76 0.48 -2.47 1.40
N LEU A 77 1.22 -1.82 0.50
CA LEU A 77 0.78 -0.58 -0.17
C LEU A 77 -0.44 -0.84 -1.05
N ALA A 78 -0.46 -1.94 -1.81
CA ALA A 78 -1.61 -2.31 -2.62
C ALA A 78 -2.88 -2.47 -1.78
N SER A 79 -2.78 -3.16 -0.63
CA SER A 79 -3.93 -3.42 0.26
C SER A 79 -4.41 -2.18 1.02
N ALA A 80 -3.56 -1.15 1.13
CA ALA A 80 -3.90 0.13 1.75
C ALA A 80 -4.47 1.15 0.74
N VAL A 81 -3.94 1.16 -0.49
CA VAL A 81 -4.20 2.22 -1.48
C VAL A 81 -5.30 1.84 -2.47
N TRP A 82 -5.33 0.62 -3.01
CA TRP A 82 -6.34 0.23 -4.00
C TRP A 82 -7.77 0.31 -3.45
N PRO A 83 -8.08 -0.19 -2.25
CA PRO A 83 -9.44 -0.03 -1.71
C PRO A 83 -9.82 1.44 -1.54
N MET A 84 -8.89 2.30 -1.13
CA MET A 84 -9.13 3.75 -1.01
C MET A 84 -9.39 4.39 -2.38
N ALA A 85 -8.59 4.05 -3.38
CA ALA A 85 -8.75 4.55 -4.75
C ALA A 85 -10.11 4.13 -5.33
N LEU A 86 -10.55 2.90 -5.11
CA LEU A 86 -11.87 2.44 -5.55
C LEU A 86 -13.02 3.08 -4.75
N LEU A 87 -12.84 3.26 -3.43
CA LEU A 87 -13.82 3.97 -2.60
C LEU A 87 -14.03 5.42 -3.03
N LEU A 88 -13.00 6.08 -3.57
CA LEU A 88 -13.07 7.46 -4.05
C LEU A 88 -13.50 7.54 -5.52
N GLY A 89 -12.99 6.67 -6.39
CA GLY A 89 -13.22 6.69 -7.83
C GLY A 89 -14.48 5.96 -8.30
N LEU A 90 -14.98 4.97 -7.55
CA LEU A 90 -16.15 4.17 -7.96
C LEU A 90 -17.34 4.42 -7.04
N GLN A 91 -17.81 5.67 -6.98
CA GLN A 91 -18.96 6.07 -6.15
C GLN A 91 -20.27 5.35 -6.52
N TRP A 92 -20.36 4.77 -7.72
CA TRP A 92 -21.51 3.97 -8.14
C TRP A 92 -21.53 2.56 -7.50
N LEU A 93 -20.39 2.09 -6.98
CA LEU A 93 -20.32 0.84 -6.23
C LEU A 93 -20.67 1.07 -4.76
N ARG A 94 -21.34 0.09 -4.15
CA ARG A 94 -21.51 0.06 -2.69
C ARG A 94 -20.13 0.04 -2.04
N SER A 95 -19.93 0.80 -0.95
CA SER A 95 -18.62 0.92 -0.30
C SER A 95 -18.01 -0.43 0.09
N ASN A 96 -18.82 -1.39 0.54
CA ASN A 96 -18.35 -2.75 0.85
C ASN A 96 -17.84 -3.50 -0.39
N ALA A 97 -18.47 -3.30 -1.56
CA ALA A 97 -18.04 -3.91 -2.81
C ALA A 97 -16.74 -3.27 -3.32
N ALA A 98 -16.62 -1.94 -3.25
CA ALA A 98 -15.37 -1.25 -3.60
C ALA A 98 -14.21 -1.65 -2.68
N LEU A 99 -14.46 -1.76 -1.37
CA LEU A 99 -13.50 -2.25 -0.39
C LEU A 99 -13.05 -3.68 -0.70
N ALA A 100 -14.01 -4.60 -0.90
CA ALA A 100 -13.72 -5.99 -1.22
C ALA A 100 -12.95 -6.14 -2.54
N ALA A 101 -13.35 -5.40 -3.59
CA ALA A 101 -12.66 -5.41 -4.88
C ALA A 101 -11.21 -4.91 -4.75
N GLY A 102 -10.96 -3.86 -3.97
CA GLY A 102 -9.62 -3.34 -3.76
C GLY A 102 -8.73 -4.33 -2.99
N LEU A 103 -9.28 -5.01 -1.98
CA LEU A 103 -8.56 -6.03 -1.21
C LEU A 103 -8.29 -7.29 -2.03
N ALA A 104 -9.24 -7.68 -2.90
CA ALA A 104 -9.06 -8.78 -3.84
C ALA A 104 -7.98 -8.48 -4.88
N LEU A 105 -7.97 -7.26 -5.43
CA LEU A 105 -6.90 -6.79 -6.31
C LEU A 105 -5.54 -6.82 -5.60
N ALA A 106 -5.47 -6.37 -4.35
CA ALA A 106 -4.25 -6.41 -3.57
C ALA A 106 -3.76 -7.85 -3.28
N ALA A 107 -4.68 -8.78 -3.04
CA ALA A 107 -4.36 -10.20 -2.90
C ALA A 107 -3.83 -10.80 -4.21
N LEU A 108 -4.40 -10.42 -5.36
CA LEU A 108 -3.91 -10.82 -6.68
C LEU A 108 -2.50 -10.27 -6.95
N ILE A 109 -2.24 -9.01 -6.62
CA ILE A 109 -0.91 -8.40 -6.68
C ILE A 109 0.07 -9.16 -5.78
N GLY A 110 -0.33 -9.47 -4.54
CA GLY A 110 0.48 -10.29 -3.64
C GLY A 110 0.79 -11.67 -4.19
N THR A 111 -0.19 -12.32 -4.82
CA THR A 111 -0.03 -13.62 -5.46
C THR A 111 0.97 -13.54 -6.62
N ALA A 112 0.91 -12.49 -7.44
CA ALA A 112 1.90 -12.23 -8.48
C ALA A 112 3.32 -12.13 -7.93
N ARG A 113 3.51 -11.50 -6.76
CA ARG A 113 4.83 -11.42 -6.09
C ARG A 113 5.38 -12.76 -5.64
N VAL A 114 4.52 -13.72 -5.30
CA VAL A 114 4.94 -15.10 -4.99
C VAL A 114 5.38 -15.82 -6.26
N PHE A 115 4.63 -15.67 -7.35
CA PHE A 115 4.97 -16.29 -8.63
C PHE A 115 6.21 -15.68 -9.31
N ASP A 116 6.49 -14.40 -9.07
CA ASP A 116 7.74 -13.76 -9.50
C ASP A 116 8.94 -14.14 -8.59
N GLU A 117 8.77 -15.09 -7.66
CA GLU A 117 9.75 -15.54 -6.65
C GLU A 117 10.34 -14.41 -5.78
N ALA A 118 9.70 -13.24 -5.79
CA ALA A 118 10.20 -12.05 -5.12
C ALA A 118 9.90 -12.05 -3.61
N HIS A 119 8.85 -12.75 -3.19
CA HIS A 119 8.46 -12.87 -1.79
C HIS A 119 7.90 -14.27 -1.50
N THR A 120 8.05 -14.73 -0.26
CA THR A 120 7.35 -15.95 0.18
C THR A 120 5.89 -15.65 0.51
N VAL A 121 5.07 -16.71 0.60
CA VAL A 121 3.65 -16.59 0.94
C VAL A 121 3.45 -15.89 2.30
N SER A 122 4.29 -16.17 3.30
CA SER A 122 4.17 -15.55 4.62
C SER A 122 4.43 -14.05 4.60
N GLU A 123 5.40 -13.59 3.79
CA GLU A 123 5.73 -12.16 3.60
C GLU A 123 4.57 -11.40 2.93
N VAL A 124 3.93 -12.05 1.95
CA VAL A 124 2.76 -11.52 1.23
C VAL A 124 1.53 -11.48 2.14
N VAL A 125 1.23 -12.55 2.86
CA VAL A 125 0.10 -12.60 3.82
C VAL A 125 0.27 -11.53 4.91
N ALA A 126 1.48 -11.36 5.45
CA ALA A 126 1.76 -10.31 6.43
C ALA A 126 1.55 -8.90 5.84
N GLY A 127 2.02 -8.67 4.61
CA GLY A 127 1.83 -7.40 3.91
C GLY A 127 0.35 -7.11 3.66
N TRP A 128 -0.39 -8.10 3.15
CA TRP A 128 -1.82 -7.99 2.90
C TRP A 128 -2.62 -7.72 4.17
N ALA A 129 -2.34 -8.45 5.25
CA ALA A 129 -2.99 -8.26 6.55
C ALA A 129 -2.72 -6.86 7.12
N LEU A 130 -1.47 -6.38 7.04
CA LEU A 130 -1.09 -5.06 7.53
C LEU A 130 -1.78 -3.93 6.73
N GLY A 131 -1.79 -4.00 5.40
CA GLY A 131 -2.48 -2.99 4.59
C GLY A 131 -4.01 -3.07 4.73
N THR A 132 -4.57 -4.27 4.90
CA THR A 132 -5.99 -4.45 5.23
C THR A 132 -6.33 -3.81 6.57
N LEU A 133 -5.47 -3.96 7.59
CA LEU A 133 -5.63 -3.31 8.89
C LEU A 133 -5.67 -1.80 8.74
N VAL A 134 -4.79 -1.21 7.93
CA VAL A 134 -4.79 0.24 7.63
C VAL A 134 -6.14 0.68 7.05
N THR A 135 -6.61 0.01 5.99
CA THR A 135 -7.85 0.37 5.29
C THR A 135 -9.08 0.16 6.16
N VAL A 136 -9.21 -1.00 6.80
CA VAL A 136 -10.38 -1.35 7.61
C VAL A 136 -10.45 -0.49 8.87
N SER A 137 -9.32 -0.20 9.52
CA SER A 137 -9.31 0.71 10.69
C SER A 137 -9.78 2.10 10.31
N PHE A 138 -9.28 2.63 9.18
CA PHE A 138 -9.76 3.91 8.66
C PHE A 138 -11.27 3.90 8.39
N VAL A 139 -11.77 2.92 7.63
CA VAL A 139 -13.20 2.83 7.28
C VAL A 139 -14.07 2.60 8.52
N ARG A 140 -13.58 1.89 9.53
CA ARG A 140 -14.31 1.67 10.79
C ARG A 140 -14.39 2.93 11.65
N TRP A 141 -13.32 3.70 11.75
CA TRP A 141 -13.27 4.90 12.58
C TRP A 141 -13.88 6.13 11.91
N GLN A 142 -13.59 6.32 10.62
CA GLN A 142 -13.97 7.50 9.87
C GLN A 142 -15.14 7.25 8.90
N ARG A 143 -15.60 6.00 8.72
CA ARG A 143 -16.55 5.59 7.67
C ARG A 143 -15.94 5.68 6.27
N ALA A 144 -16.61 5.03 5.31
CA ALA A 144 -16.19 5.11 3.91
C ALA A 144 -16.33 6.55 3.41
N PRO A 145 -15.34 7.07 2.67
CA PRO A 145 -15.42 8.41 2.12
C PRO A 145 -16.53 8.47 1.07
N ALA A 146 -17.32 9.54 1.09
CA ALA A 146 -18.33 9.83 0.09
C ALA A 146 -17.91 11.07 -0.70
N MET A 147 -17.93 10.97 -2.03
CA MET A 147 -17.62 12.11 -2.89
C MET A 147 -18.90 12.84 -3.30
N PRO A 148 -18.90 14.19 -3.30
CA PRO A 148 -19.97 14.95 -3.93
C PRO A 148 -20.13 14.58 -5.42
N ALA A 149 -21.37 14.52 -5.91
CA ALA A 149 -21.69 14.11 -7.28
C ALA A 149 -20.96 14.95 -8.36
N ARG A 150 -20.63 16.21 -8.04
CA ARG A 150 -19.86 17.09 -8.94
C ARG A 150 -18.37 16.77 -8.98
N LEU A 151 -17.81 16.23 -7.89
CA LEU A 151 -16.36 16.03 -7.73
C LEU A 151 -15.90 14.63 -8.13
N TRP A 152 -16.78 13.62 -8.04
CA TRP A 152 -16.42 12.23 -8.29
C TRP A 152 -15.86 11.94 -9.70
N PRO A 153 -16.32 12.56 -10.81
CA PRO A 153 -15.76 12.28 -12.13
C PRO A 153 -14.31 12.76 -12.24
N TYR A 154 -14.01 13.92 -11.64
CA TYR A 154 -12.64 14.45 -11.59
C TYR A 154 -11.73 13.58 -10.73
N ALA A 155 -12.24 13.02 -9.63
CA ALA A 155 -11.50 12.07 -8.83
C ALA A 155 -11.13 10.83 -9.62
N SER A 156 -12.12 10.22 -10.26
CA SER A 156 -11.94 9.06 -11.13
C SER A 156 -10.95 9.31 -12.25
N ALA A 157 -11.12 10.42 -12.99
CA ALA A 157 -10.23 10.80 -14.07
C ALA A 157 -8.79 11.03 -13.59
N SER A 158 -8.60 11.67 -12.44
CA SER A 158 -7.26 11.90 -11.88
C SER A 158 -6.59 10.61 -11.40
N LEU A 159 -7.33 9.68 -10.78
CA LEU A 159 -6.80 8.38 -10.35
C LEU A 159 -6.40 7.53 -11.57
N LEU A 160 -7.22 7.55 -12.63
CA LEU A 160 -6.90 6.90 -13.90
C LEU A 160 -5.69 7.55 -14.58
N ALA A 161 -5.57 8.87 -14.56
CA ALA A 161 -4.41 9.58 -15.11
C ALA A 161 -3.12 9.22 -14.36
N VAL A 162 -3.16 9.19 -13.03
CA VAL A 162 -2.03 8.73 -12.21
C VAL A 162 -1.65 7.31 -12.55
N MET A 163 -2.64 6.42 -12.69
CA MET A 163 -2.40 5.03 -13.10
C MET A 163 -1.74 4.96 -14.49
N ALA A 164 -2.24 5.71 -15.47
CA ALA A 164 -1.69 5.73 -16.83
C ALA A 164 -0.24 6.25 -16.90
N ILE A 165 0.11 7.22 -16.04
CA ILE A 165 1.44 7.85 -16.04
C ILE A 165 2.46 7.03 -15.23
N ALA A 166 2.04 6.47 -14.10
CA ALA A 166 2.96 5.86 -13.13
C ALA A 166 3.08 4.32 -13.27
N TYR A 167 2.17 3.67 -13.99
CA TYR A 167 2.24 2.24 -14.23
C TYR A 167 3.52 1.84 -14.99
N GLY A 168 4.13 0.72 -14.61
CA GLY A 168 5.39 0.22 -15.20
C GLY A 168 6.64 1.01 -14.79
N ARG A 169 6.52 2.00 -13.91
CA ARG A 169 7.66 2.66 -13.26
C ARG A 169 8.04 1.86 -12.01
N HIS A 170 9.34 1.84 -11.70
CA HIS A 170 9.86 1.15 -10.51
C HIS A 170 10.53 2.14 -9.57
N ALA A 171 10.16 2.10 -8.29
CA ALA A 171 10.78 2.96 -7.29
C ALA A 171 12.10 2.32 -6.77
N PRO A 172 13.24 3.04 -6.77
CA PRO A 172 14.53 2.51 -6.31
C PRO A 172 14.64 2.44 -4.77
N ILE A 173 13.54 2.26 -4.05
CA ILE A 173 13.49 2.26 -2.57
C ILE A 173 14.25 1.05 -2.01
N GLN A 174 14.16 -0.11 -2.67
CA GLN A 174 14.85 -1.32 -2.24
C GLN A 174 16.38 -1.15 -2.28
N ALA A 175 16.91 -0.57 -3.37
CA ALA A 175 18.34 -0.30 -3.51
C ALA A 175 18.86 0.68 -2.45
N ALA A 176 18.04 1.65 -2.03
CA ALA A 176 18.39 2.55 -0.93
C ALA A 176 18.47 1.80 0.42
N ILE A 177 17.50 0.93 0.72
CA ILE A 177 17.50 0.17 1.99
C ILE A 177 18.71 -0.75 2.08
N GLU A 178 19.04 -1.47 1.00
CA GLU A 178 20.21 -2.36 0.95
C GLU A 178 21.53 -1.60 1.14
N ARG A 179 21.62 -0.38 0.59
CA ARG A 179 22.81 0.45 0.69
C ARG A 179 23.06 1.00 2.12
N TYR A 180 22.01 1.37 2.85
CA TYR A 180 22.14 2.09 4.13
C TYR A 180 21.90 1.22 5.37
N SER A 181 21.16 0.11 5.26
CA SER A 181 20.84 -0.75 6.41
C SER A 181 22.04 -1.35 7.18
N PRO A 182 23.18 -1.71 6.54
CA PRO A 182 24.32 -2.26 7.29
C PRO A 182 24.96 -1.28 8.28
N PHE A 183 24.81 0.03 8.07
CA PHE A 183 25.36 1.05 8.97
C PHE A 183 24.56 1.17 10.26
N LEU A 184 23.24 0.92 10.21
CA LEU A 184 22.35 1.05 11.38
C LEU A 184 22.54 -0.08 12.39
N CYS A 185 22.76 -1.32 11.93
CA CYS A 185 22.97 -2.47 12.82
C CYS A 185 24.41 -2.57 13.38
N ARG A 186 25.42 -1.91 12.78
CA ARG A 186 26.76 -1.80 13.38
C ARG A 186 26.80 -0.90 14.63
N SER A 187 25.81 -0.01 14.78
CA SER A 187 25.71 0.92 15.92
C SER A 187 24.99 0.33 17.14
N PHE A 188 24.40 -0.87 17.03
CA PHE A 188 23.77 -1.57 18.13
C PHE A 188 24.60 -2.82 18.46
N PRO A 189 25.31 -2.86 19.61
CA PRO A 189 25.96 -4.07 20.07
C PRO A 189 24.86 -5.03 20.53
N TRP A 190 24.74 -6.17 19.87
CA TRP A 190 24.04 -7.35 20.37
C TRP A 190 25.06 -8.46 20.51
#